data_AF-A0A2M7CMU1-F1
#
_entry.id   AF-A0A2M7CMU1-F1
#
_cell.length_a   1.000
_cell.length_b   1.000
_cell.length_c   1.000
_cell.angle_alpha   90.00
_cell.angle_beta   90.00
_cell.angle_gamma   90.00
#
_symmetry.space_group_name_H-M   'P 1'
#
loop_
_entity.id
_entity.type
_entity.pdbx_description
1 polymer ?
#
loop_
_entity_poly.entity_id
_entity_poly.type
_entity_poly.pdbx_seq_one_letter_code
_entity_poly.pdbx_strand_id
1 'polypeptide(L)'
;MRTKDTVAIKRKYNVLDVKSAKKVATFWLQRAKLENAIEFGLPEVDDRYHIWRVPLVGKASQDRIGEAVIDAYTSFIVEDKSTNPEVLESRLLGRNGHKKAKAKKQSGTYVLSSLRNTIAQGDSEELLQELPAGSVNLIFTSPPYYNARPEYTDYVTYEEYLLKIRKIIQNA
;
A
#
# COMPACT_ATOMS: atom_id res chain seq x y z
N MET A 1 5.06 17.50 31.84
CA MET A 1 4.40 16.72 30.76
C MET A 1 5.32 15.55 30.44
N ARG A 2 5.05 14.32 30.94
CA ARG A 2 5.89 13.14 30.63
C ARG A 2 5.68 12.81 29.15
N THR A 3 6.67 13.12 28.31
CA THR A 3 6.72 12.62 26.94
C THR A 3 6.71 11.10 27.02
N LYS A 4 5.61 10.46 26.63
CA LYS A 4 5.54 9.01 26.51
C LYS A 4 6.60 8.59 25.50
N ASP A 5 7.44 7.62 25.87
CA ASP A 5 8.44 7.05 24.95
C ASP A 5 7.75 6.56 23.69
N THR A 6 8.27 6.95 22.54
CA THR A 6 7.79 6.50 21.23
C THR A 6 8.06 5.01 21.07
N VAL A 7 7.33 4.36 20.16
CA VAL A 7 7.56 2.94 19.84
C VAL A 7 9.01 2.70 19.42
N ALA A 8 9.58 3.61 18.63
CA ALA A 8 10.99 3.54 18.21
C ALA A 8 11.97 3.58 19.39
N ILE A 9 11.74 4.43 20.39
CA ILE A 9 12.56 4.49 21.62
C ILE A 9 12.42 3.20 22.42
N LYS A 10 11.18 2.73 22.64
CA LYS A 10 10.91 1.50 23.39
C LYS A 10 11.55 0.27 22.75
N ARG A 11 11.57 0.24 21.42
CA ARG A 11 12.17 -0.84 20.63
C ARG A 11 13.67 -0.68 20.40
N LYS A 12 14.30 0.40 20.87
CA LYS A 12 15.73 0.70 20.72
C LYS A 12 16.18 0.73 19.25
N TYR A 13 15.37 1.34 18.38
CA TYR A 13 15.77 1.58 17.00
C TYR A 13 16.91 2.59 16.92
N ASN A 14 17.79 2.45 15.93
CA ASN A 14 18.76 3.48 15.57
C ASN A 14 18.14 4.59 14.73
N VAL A 15 17.05 4.31 14.00
CA VAL A 15 16.28 5.30 13.25
C VAL A 15 15.02 5.68 14.03
N LEU A 16 15.07 6.82 14.73
CA LEU A 16 14.05 7.23 15.70
C LEU A 16 12.91 8.07 15.11
N ASP A 17 13.20 8.85 14.06
CA ASP A 17 12.26 9.81 13.50
C ASP A 17 12.44 10.00 11.98
N VAL A 18 11.51 10.74 11.39
CA VAL A 18 11.50 11.09 9.97
C VAL A 18 12.79 11.80 9.54
N LYS A 19 13.35 12.64 10.40
CA LYS A 19 14.58 13.40 10.10
C LYS A 19 15.78 12.45 9.97
N SER A 20 15.86 11.48 10.85
CA SER A 20 16.88 10.44 10.87
C SER A 20 16.76 9.52 9.66
N ALA A 21 15.54 9.09 9.32
CA ALA A 21 15.28 8.29 8.13
C ALA A 21 15.69 9.03 6.83
N LYS A 22 15.31 10.31 6.70
CA LYS A 22 15.74 11.15 5.57
C LYS A 22 17.26 11.30 5.52
N LYS A 23 17.93 11.47 6.67
CA LYS A 23 19.39 11.59 6.73
C LYS A 23 20.10 10.34 6.19
N VAL A 24 19.66 9.14 6.59
CA VAL A 24 20.20 7.87 6.08
C VAL A 24 19.96 7.75 4.57
N ALA A 25 18.74 8.05 4.10
CA ALA A 25 18.42 8.03 2.68
C ALA A 25 19.25 9.04 1.87
N THR A 26 19.53 10.24 2.40
CA THR A 26 20.40 11.23 1.76
C THR A 26 21.81 10.69 1.55
N PHE A 27 22.41 10.03 2.55
CA PHE A 27 23.75 9.45 2.40
C PHE A 27 23.79 8.37 1.32
N TRP A 28 22.75 7.54 1.24
CA TRP A 28 22.63 6.54 0.19
C TRP A 28 22.50 7.17 -1.21
N LEU A 29 21.68 8.21 -1.35
CA LEU A 29 21.52 8.96 -2.61
C LEU A 29 22.82 9.68 -3.03
N GLN A 30 23.58 10.22 -2.07
CA GLN A 30 24.89 10.85 -2.34
C GLN A 30 25.88 9.85 -2.91
N ARG A 31 25.91 8.61 -2.39
CA ARG A 31 26.75 7.53 -2.95
C ARG A 31 26.36 7.20 -4.40
N ALA A 32 25.08 7.35 -4.73
CA ALA A 32 24.55 7.19 -6.09
C ALA A 32 24.62 8.46 -6.96
N LYS A 33 25.05 9.61 -6.41
CA LYS A 33 25.06 10.93 -7.08
C LYS A 33 23.68 11.42 -7.56
N LEU A 34 22.61 11.06 -6.84
CA LEU A 34 21.22 11.38 -7.19
C LEU A 34 20.57 12.41 -6.24
N GLU A 35 21.27 12.89 -5.22
CA GLU A 35 20.74 13.72 -4.15
C GLU A 35 20.16 15.07 -4.62
N ASN A 36 20.64 15.60 -5.74
CA ASN A 36 20.18 16.88 -6.27
C ASN A 36 18.93 16.76 -7.16
N ALA A 37 18.64 15.54 -7.64
CA ALA A 37 17.53 15.26 -8.55
C ALA A 37 16.29 14.68 -7.83
N ILE A 38 16.44 14.28 -6.57
CA ILE A 38 15.43 13.55 -5.81
C ILE A 38 15.06 14.32 -4.53
N GLU A 39 13.76 14.41 -4.29
CA GLU A 39 13.18 14.86 -3.03
C GLU A 39 12.52 13.69 -2.29
N PHE A 40 12.22 13.88 -1.00
CA PHE A 40 11.57 12.86 -0.18
C PHE A 40 10.09 13.11 -0.02
N GLY A 41 9.28 12.06 -0.20
CA GLY A 41 7.90 12.03 0.28
C GLY A 41 7.83 11.93 1.81
N LEU A 42 6.66 11.55 2.32
CA LEU A 42 6.46 11.31 3.75
C LEU A 42 7.05 9.94 4.13
N PRO A 43 8.08 9.86 4.98
CA PRO A 43 8.60 8.57 5.43
C PRO A 43 7.69 7.94 6.47
N GLU A 44 7.56 6.63 6.39
CA GLU A 44 6.70 5.84 7.27
C GLU A 44 7.51 4.70 7.89
N VAL A 45 7.19 4.37 9.14
CA VAL A 45 7.76 3.19 9.82
C VAL A 45 6.79 2.03 9.69
N ASP A 46 7.30 0.91 9.20
CA ASP A 46 6.61 -0.37 9.17
C ASP A 46 7.05 -1.17 10.40
N ASP A 47 6.27 -1.03 11.47
CA ASP A 47 6.56 -1.65 12.77
C ASP A 47 6.46 -3.17 12.76
N ARG A 48 5.87 -3.79 11.72
CA ARG A 48 5.80 -5.24 11.59
C ARG A 48 7.13 -5.82 11.13
N TYR A 49 7.81 -5.12 10.23
CA TYR A 49 9.09 -5.56 9.66
C TYR A 49 10.29 -4.77 10.18
N HIS A 50 10.07 -3.81 11.09
CA HIS A 50 11.11 -2.97 11.68
C HIS A 50 11.91 -2.20 10.63
N ILE A 51 11.23 -1.66 9.62
CA ILE A 51 11.85 -0.89 8.54
C ILE A 51 11.21 0.49 8.41
N TRP A 52 12.00 1.45 7.98
CA TRP A 52 11.53 2.74 7.48
C TRP A 52 11.44 2.70 5.96
N ARG A 53 10.31 3.15 5.42
CA ARG A 53 10.13 3.38 3.99
C ARG A 53 10.21 4.88 3.73
N VAL A 54 11.17 5.29 2.93
CA VAL A 54 11.37 6.69 2.53
C VAL A 54 11.01 6.82 1.06
N PRO A 55 9.83 7.36 0.71
CA PRO A 55 9.45 7.57 -0.69
C PRO A 55 10.37 8.57 -1.37
N LEU A 56 10.77 8.27 -2.60
CA LEU A 56 11.63 9.10 -3.45
C LEU A 56 10.78 9.73 -4.55
N VAL A 57 10.86 11.04 -4.68
CA VAL A 57 10.09 11.86 -5.62
C VAL A 57 11.07 12.58 -6.55
N GLY A 58 10.81 12.57 -7.85
CA GLY A 58 11.63 13.33 -8.79
C GLY A 58 11.41 14.82 -8.61
N LYS A 59 12.48 15.60 -8.43
CA LYS A 59 12.38 17.06 -8.19
C LYS A 59 11.71 17.79 -9.35
N ALA A 60 12.05 17.41 -10.58
CA ALA A 60 11.50 17.99 -11.81
C ALA A 60 10.11 17.45 -12.18
N SER A 61 9.85 16.15 -12.01
CA SER A 61 8.57 15.54 -12.40
C SER A 61 7.49 15.66 -11.32
N GLN A 62 7.88 15.80 -10.05
CA GLN A 62 7.03 15.67 -8.86
C GLN A 62 6.32 14.31 -8.77
N ASP A 63 6.78 13.31 -9.53
CA ASP A 63 6.25 11.95 -9.50
C ASP A 63 7.06 11.08 -8.54
N ARG A 64 6.40 10.11 -7.89
CA ARG A 64 7.10 9.09 -7.09
C ARG A 64 7.90 8.19 -8.03
N ILE A 65 9.22 8.22 -7.88
CA ILE A 65 10.18 7.45 -8.69
C ILE A 65 10.70 6.20 -7.98
N GLY A 66 10.47 6.05 -6.68
CA GLY A 66 10.87 4.85 -5.94
C GLY A 66 10.75 5.01 -4.44
N GLU A 67 11.49 4.17 -3.72
CA GLU A 67 11.66 4.25 -2.26
C GLU A 67 13.03 3.73 -1.82
N ALA A 68 13.54 4.30 -0.73
CA ALA A 68 14.65 3.76 0.03
C ALA A 68 14.10 3.08 1.29
N VAL A 69 14.44 1.81 1.49
CA VAL A 69 14.02 1.03 2.65
C VAL A 69 15.20 0.91 3.59
N ILE A 70 15.01 1.32 4.84
CA ILE A 70 16.05 1.37 5.87
C ILE A 70 15.67 0.44 6.99
N ASP A 71 16.59 -0.41 7.42
CA ASP A 71 16.41 -1.21 8.63
C ASP A 71 16.48 -0.31 9.87
N ALA A 72 15.44 -0.36 10.70
CA ALA A 72 15.29 0.55 11.83
C ALA A 72 16.30 0.30 12.96
N TYR A 73 16.85 -0.91 13.06
CA TYR A 73 17.83 -1.28 14.09
C TYR A 73 19.26 -0.96 13.68
N THR A 74 19.61 -1.10 12.41
CA THR A 74 20.99 -0.98 11.92
C THR A 74 21.26 0.33 11.20
N SER A 75 20.22 1.06 10.79
CA SER A 75 20.31 2.23 9.90
C SER A 75 20.92 1.90 8.52
N PHE A 76 20.93 0.64 8.11
CA PHE A 76 21.39 0.21 6.80
C PHE A 76 20.25 0.17 5.78
N ILE A 77 20.61 0.36 4.52
CA ILE A 77 19.67 0.24 3.41
C ILE A 77 19.43 -1.25 3.14
N VAL A 78 18.16 -1.60 3.05
CA VAL A 78 17.69 -2.94 2.72
C VAL A 78 17.57 -3.00 1.19
N GLU A 79 18.65 -3.46 0.54
CA GLU A 79 18.82 -3.34 -0.93
C GLU A 79 17.75 -4.08 -1.73
N ASP A 80 17.33 -5.27 -1.28
CA ASP A 80 16.30 -6.11 -1.90
C ASP A 80 14.91 -5.45 -1.89
N LYS A 81 14.65 -4.56 -0.93
CA LYS A 81 13.38 -3.82 -0.81
C LYS A 81 13.48 -2.38 -1.33
N SER A 82 14.68 -1.88 -1.57
CA SER A 82 14.92 -0.53 -2.06
C SER A 82 14.90 -0.50 -3.58
N THR A 83 14.53 0.65 -4.15
CA THR A 83 14.64 0.82 -5.60
C THR A 83 16.10 0.97 -5.99
N ASN A 84 16.59 0.15 -6.92
CA ASN A 84 17.97 0.22 -7.41
C ASN A 84 18.27 1.63 -7.99
N PRO A 85 19.43 2.25 -7.66
CA PRO A 85 19.85 3.53 -8.21
C PRO A 85 19.77 3.66 -9.74
N GLU A 86 20.12 2.62 -10.50
CA GLU A 86 20.04 2.64 -11.98
C GLU A 86 18.59 2.78 -12.48
N VAL A 87 17.66 2.18 -11.76
CA VAL A 87 16.22 2.30 -12.05
C VAL A 87 15.73 3.70 -11.69
N LEU A 88 16.23 4.30 -10.62
CA LEU A 88 15.92 5.69 -10.26
C LEU A 88 16.42 6.67 -11.33
N GLU A 89 17.66 6.50 -11.80
CA GLU A 89 18.23 7.31 -12.87
C GLU A 89 17.42 7.17 -14.17
N SER A 90 17.09 5.93 -14.56
CA SER A 90 16.26 5.67 -15.75
C SER A 90 14.89 6.35 -15.65
N ARG A 91 14.26 6.31 -14.47
CA ARG A 91 12.99 6.99 -14.20
C ARG A 91 13.11 8.51 -14.25
N LEU A 92 14.20 9.08 -13.73
CA LEU A 92 14.48 10.52 -13.77
C LEU A 92 14.71 11.03 -15.20
N LEU A 93 15.39 10.26 -16.03
CA LEU A 93 15.62 10.56 -17.45
C LEU A 93 14.38 10.38 -18.34
N GLY A 94 13.23 10.03 -17.75
CA GLY A 94 12.00 9.83 -18.50
C GLY A 94 12.02 8.59 -19.40
N ARG A 95 12.96 7.65 -19.19
CA ARG A 95 13.02 6.36 -19.90
C ARG A 95 11.99 5.36 -19.36
N ASN A 96 10.81 5.87 -19.00
CA ASN A 96 9.69 5.09 -18.53
C ASN A 96 8.81 4.72 -19.73
N GLY A 97 8.73 3.44 -20.05
CA GLY A 97 7.87 2.89 -21.10
C GLY A 97 6.36 3.14 -20.91
N HIS A 98 5.93 3.80 -19.82
CA HIS A 98 4.55 4.19 -19.60
C HIS A 98 4.47 5.55 -18.91
N LYS A 99 4.07 6.58 -19.66
CA LYS A 99 3.52 7.80 -19.08
C LYS A 99 2.24 7.41 -18.34
N LYS A 100 2.24 7.39 -17.01
CA LYS A 100 0.98 7.32 -16.25
C LYS A 100 0.22 8.60 -16.56
N ALA A 101 -0.89 8.47 -17.30
CA ALA A 101 -1.84 9.56 -17.44
C ALA A 101 -2.23 10.00 -16.02
N LYS A 102 -2.04 11.28 -15.69
CA LYS A 102 -2.56 11.85 -14.45
C LYS A 102 -4.06 11.55 -14.44
N ALA A 103 -4.51 10.74 -13.49
CA ALA A 103 -5.93 10.52 -13.29
C ALA A 103 -6.56 11.90 -13.10
N LYS A 104 -7.41 12.31 -14.06
CA LYS A 104 -8.17 13.55 -13.90
C LYS A 104 -8.95 13.39 -12.60
N LYS A 105 -8.71 14.28 -11.63
CA LYS A 105 -9.63 14.45 -10.50
C LYS A 105 -10.97 14.82 -11.11
N GLN A 106 -11.87 13.84 -11.24
CA GLN A 106 -13.25 14.13 -11.56
C GLN A 106 -13.80 14.89 -10.36
N SER A 107 -13.98 16.20 -10.50
CA SER A 107 -14.76 17.01 -9.58
C SER A 107 -16.25 16.73 -9.80
N GLY A 108 -16.63 15.46 -9.81
CA GLY A 108 -18.01 15.04 -9.89
C GLY A 108 -18.69 15.34 -8.58
N THR A 109 -19.87 15.97 -8.64
CA THR A 109 -20.82 15.99 -7.53
C THR A 109 -21.12 14.55 -7.14
N TYR A 110 -20.87 14.20 -5.88
CA TYR A 110 -21.18 12.88 -5.35
C TYR A 110 -22.69 12.66 -5.42
N VAL A 111 -23.13 11.68 -6.22
CA VAL A 111 -24.54 11.30 -6.32
C VAL A 111 -24.84 10.34 -5.18
N LEU A 112 -25.79 10.71 -4.33
CA LEU A 112 -26.27 9.83 -3.28
C LEU A 112 -26.95 8.61 -3.90
N SER A 113 -26.61 7.42 -3.40
CA SER A 113 -27.27 6.18 -3.82
C SER A 113 -28.77 6.25 -3.49
N SER A 114 -29.59 5.76 -4.41
CA SER A 114 -31.03 5.57 -4.19
C SER A 114 -31.34 4.32 -3.36
N LEU A 115 -30.34 3.48 -3.07
CA LEU A 115 -30.47 2.31 -2.22
C LEU A 115 -30.67 2.72 -0.76
N ARG A 116 -31.60 2.03 -0.10
CA ARG A 116 -31.78 2.15 1.35
C ARG A 116 -30.73 1.32 2.08
N ASN A 117 -30.52 1.64 3.35
CA ASN A 117 -29.75 0.78 4.24
C ASN A 117 -30.50 -0.54 4.40
N THR A 118 -29.90 -1.63 3.90
CA THR A 118 -30.54 -2.94 3.81
C THR A 118 -29.70 -3.99 4.50
N ILE A 119 -30.34 -4.85 5.29
CA ILE A 119 -29.78 -6.11 5.78
C ILE A 119 -30.52 -7.22 5.04
N ALA A 120 -29.80 -8.01 4.26
CA ALA A 120 -30.35 -9.15 3.54
C ALA A 120 -29.85 -10.45 4.19
N GLN A 121 -30.74 -11.44 4.34
CA GLN A 121 -30.43 -12.75 4.88
C GLN A 121 -30.50 -13.78 3.75
N GLY A 122 -29.37 -14.42 3.43
CA GLY A 122 -29.31 -15.39 2.34
C GLY A 122 -27.87 -15.65 1.88
N ASP A 123 -27.72 -16.43 0.81
CA ASP A 123 -26.43 -16.66 0.16
C ASP A 123 -25.97 -15.39 -0.59
N SER A 124 -24.75 -14.94 -0.32
CA SER A 124 -24.18 -13.76 -0.97
C SER A 124 -24.08 -13.90 -2.50
N GLU A 125 -23.89 -15.12 -3.01
CA GLU A 125 -23.81 -15.39 -4.46
C GLU A 125 -25.12 -15.05 -5.18
N GLU A 126 -26.26 -15.25 -4.51
CA GLU A 126 -27.60 -14.98 -5.03
C GLU A 126 -28.00 -13.52 -4.78
N LEU A 127 -27.86 -13.05 -3.53
CA LEU A 127 -28.31 -11.72 -3.12
C LEU A 127 -27.60 -10.58 -3.85
N LEU A 128 -26.31 -10.73 -4.16
CA LEU A 128 -25.58 -9.70 -4.90
C LEU A 128 -26.13 -9.48 -6.31
N GLN A 129 -26.76 -10.50 -6.92
CA GLN A 129 -27.37 -10.39 -8.25
C GLN A 129 -28.65 -9.54 -8.26
N GLU A 130 -29.28 -9.33 -7.10
CA GLU A 130 -30.47 -8.49 -6.97
C GLU A 130 -30.14 -7.00 -6.89
N LEU A 131 -28.87 -6.65 -6.61
CA LEU A 131 -28.44 -5.26 -6.54
C LEU A 131 -28.34 -4.65 -7.94
N PRO A 132 -28.78 -3.39 -8.14
CA PRO A 132 -28.63 -2.72 -9.42
C PRO A 132 -27.15 -2.60 -9.82
N ALA A 133 -26.85 -2.83 -11.10
CA ALA A 133 -25.49 -2.70 -11.61
C ALA A 133 -24.89 -1.31 -11.33
N GLY A 134 -23.65 -1.27 -10.83
CA GLY A 134 -22.94 -0.02 -10.54
C GLY A 134 -23.48 0.76 -9.35
N SER A 135 -24.30 0.16 -8.49
CA SER A 135 -24.90 0.82 -7.32
C SER A 135 -24.03 0.80 -6.05
N VAL A 136 -22.92 0.07 -6.06
CA VAL A 136 -22.00 -0.09 -4.92
C VAL A 136 -20.64 0.54 -5.25
N ASN A 137 -20.18 1.47 -4.41
CA ASN A 137 -18.90 2.15 -4.61
C ASN A 137 -17.73 1.48 -3.87
N LEU A 138 -18.02 0.79 -2.77
CA LEU A 138 -17.00 0.21 -1.89
C LEU A 138 -17.57 -1.03 -1.23
N ILE A 139 -16.80 -2.12 -1.30
CA ILE A 139 -17.14 -3.40 -0.69
C ILE A 139 -16.11 -3.67 0.40
N PHE A 140 -16.60 -3.90 1.61
CA PHE A 140 -15.84 -4.53 2.68
C PHE A 140 -16.36 -5.94 2.87
N THR A 141 -15.47 -6.92 2.79
CA THR A 141 -15.84 -8.32 2.89
C THR A 141 -14.86 -9.06 3.79
N SER A 142 -15.39 -9.98 4.59
CA SER A 142 -14.63 -10.93 5.41
C SER A 142 -15.11 -12.34 5.08
N PRO A 143 -14.81 -12.84 3.87
CA PRO A 143 -15.28 -14.16 3.45
C PRO A 143 -14.65 -15.26 4.33
N PRO A 144 -15.24 -16.47 4.37
CA PRO A 144 -14.58 -17.61 4.99
C PRO A 144 -13.22 -17.84 4.33
N TYR A 145 -12.19 -18.15 5.11
CA TYR A 145 -10.89 -18.53 4.58
C TYR A 145 -10.81 -20.05 4.58
N TYR A 146 -10.32 -20.65 3.49
CA TYR A 146 -10.21 -22.10 3.37
C TYR A 146 -9.47 -22.76 4.55
N ASN A 147 -8.41 -22.11 5.04
CA ASN A 147 -7.61 -22.59 6.17
C ASN A 147 -8.07 -22.01 7.53
N ALA A 148 -9.27 -21.40 7.60
CA ALA A 148 -9.83 -20.94 8.87
C ALA A 148 -10.18 -22.14 9.76
N ARG A 149 -10.43 -21.87 11.05
CA ARG A 149 -10.71 -22.89 12.07
C ARG A 149 -11.78 -23.89 11.59
N PRO A 150 -11.76 -25.16 12.06
CA PRO A 150 -12.68 -26.22 11.63
C PRO A 150 -14.17 -25.88 11.70
N GLU A 151 -14.53 -24.86 12.48
CA GLU A 151 -15.90 -24.38 12.67
C GLU A 151 -16.41 -23.52 11.50
N TYR A 152 -15.52 -23.06 10.60
CA TYR A 152 -15.81 -22.17 9.47
C TYR A 152 -15.89 -22.95 8.15
N THR A 153 -16.99 -23.67 7.95
CA THR A 153 -17.44 -24.20 6.64
C THR A 153 -16.57 -25.32 6.03
N ASP A 154 -17.18 -26.50 5.88
CA ASP A 154 -16.58 -27.69 5.29
C ASP A 154 -16.51 -27.59 3.75
N TYR A 155 -15.56 -26.82 3.21
CA TYR A 155 -15.16 -27.01 1.81
C TYR A 155 -14.34 -28.30 1.72
N VAL A 156 -14.82 -29.28 0.94
CA VAL A 156 -14.16 -30.57 0.80
C VAL A 156 -12.83 -30.40 0.06
N THR A 157 -12.80 -29.51 -0.93
CA THR A 157 -11.60 -29.22 -1.73
C THR A 157 -11.31 -27.72 -1.82
N TYR A 158 -10.05 -27.38 -2.07
CA TYR A 158 -9.63 -26.00 -2.28
C TYR A 158 -10.23 -25.42 -3.58
N GLU A 159 -10.43 -26.25 -4.59
CA GLU A 159 -11.04 -25.89 -5.86
C GLU A 159 -12.50 -25.46 -5.69
N GLU A 160 -13.28 -26.16 -4.87
CA GLU A 160 -14.66 -25.77 -4.54
C GLU A 160 -14.72 -24.41 -3.86
N TYR A 161 -13.83 -24.18 -2.90
CA TYR A 161 -13.67 -22.90 -2.24
C TYR A 161 -13.38 -21.78 -3.24
N LEU A 162 -12.38 -21.96 -4.11
CA LEU A 162 -12.01 -20.97 -5.12
C LEU A 162 -13.14 -20.72 -6.11
N LEU A 163 -13.88 -21.76 -6.51
CA LEU A 163 -15.02 -21.62 -7.39
C LEU A 163 -16.11 -20.75 -6.74
N LYS A 164 -16.46 -21.03 -5.48
CA LYS A 164 -17.46 -20.26 -4.73
C LYS A 164 -17.07 -18.79 -4.61
N ILE A 165 -15.84 -18.51 -4.19
CA ILE A 165 -15.34 -17.13 -4.03
C ILE A 165 -15.31 -16.39 -5.37
N ARG A 166 -14.89 -17.05 -6.47
CA ARG A 166 -14.90 -16.43 -7.80
C ARG A 166 -16.30 -16.03 -8.24
N LYS A 167 -17.30 -16.88 -8.05
CA LYS A 167 -18.69 -16.55 -8.42
C LYS A 167 -19.20 -15.33 -7.65
N ILE A 168 -18.91 -15.24 -6.35
CA ILE A 168 -19.29 -14.08 -5.53
C ILE A 168 -18.59 -12.80 -6.03
N ILE A 169 -17.26 -12.84 -6.25
CA ILE A 169 -16.49 -11.65 -6.66
C ILE A 169 -16.84 -11.18 -8.08
N GLN A 170 -17.13 -12.11 -9.00
CA GLN A 170 -17.48 -11.76 -10.38
C GLN A 170 -18.89 -11.17 -10.49
N ASN A 171 -19.76 -11.50 -9.55
CA ASN A 171 -21.14 -10.99 -9.49
C ASN A 171 -21.29 -9.75 -8.60
N ALA A 172 -20.22 -9.30 -7.95
CA ALA A 172 -20.18 -8.11 -7.10
C ALA A 172 -19.79 -6.86 -7.89
#